data_AF-A0A929UGE7-F1
#
_entry.id   AF-A0A929UGE7-F1
#
_cell.length_a   1.000
_cell.length_b   1.000
_cell.length_c   1.000
_cell.angle_alpha   90.00
_cell.angle_beta   90.00
_cell.angle_gamma   90.00
#
_symmetry.space_group_name_H-M   'P 1'
#
loop_
_entity.id
_entity.type
_entity.pdbx_description
1 polymer ?
#
loop_
_entity_poly.entity_id
_entity_poly.type
_entity_poly.pdbx_seq_one_letter_code
_entity_poly.pdbx_strand_id
1 'polypeptide(L)'
;MTERQQAILAAIIEQYAEIAAPVGSVTLAKLFGVSSATIRSEMAKLEEVGFIEAPHTSAGRIPTDKGYRLYVNGITDAQMTELPSGIDRSARAIEAHVNSHVDK
;
A
#
# COMPACT_ATOMS: atom_id res chain seq x y z
N MET A 1 8.88 9.30 6.11
CA MET A 1 8.31 8.00 6.55
C MET A 1 9.45 7.16 7.08
N THR A 2 9.31 6.57 8.27
CA THR A 2 10.36 5.74 8.89
C THR A 2 10.28 4.30 8.37
N GLU A 3 11.36 3.53 8.51
CA GLU A 3 11.38 2.10 8.17
C GLU A 3 10.28 1.33 8.92
N ARG A 4 10.07 1.66 10.20
CA ARG A 4 8.99 1.08 11.01
C ARG A 4 7.61 1.41 10.42
N GLN A 5 7.39 2.64 9.98
CA GLN A 5 6.11 3.03 9.36
C GLN A 5 5.86 2.30 8.05
N GLN A 6 6.91 2.09 7.24
CA GLN A 6 6.83 1.27 6.02
C GLN A 6 6.46 -0.17 6.35
N ALA A 7 7.13 -0.77 7.33
CA ALA A 7 6.83 -2.13 7.75
C ALA A 7 5.42 -2.27 8.35
N ILE A 8 4.98 -1.29 9.14
CA ILE A 8 3.60 -1.27 9.69
C ILE A 8 2.58 -1.15 8.57
N LEU A 9 2.78 -0.27 7.58
CA LEU A 9 1.89 -0.14 6.43
C LEU A 9 1.80 -1.46 5.64
N ALA A 10 2.95 -2.08 5.35
CA ALA A 10 3.02 -3.38 4.68
C ALA A 10 2.24 -4.46 5.44
N ALA A 11 2.47 -4.57 6.75
CA ALA A 11 1.78 -5.55 7.60
C ALA A 11 0.26 -5.30 7.64
N ILE A 12 -0.19 -4.04 7.65
CA ILE A 12 -1.63 -3.73 7.59
C ILE A 12 -2.21 -4.17 6.25
N ILE A 13 -1.52 -3.91 5.14
CA ILE A 13 -1.96 -4.28 3.79
C ILE A 13 -2.05 -5.80 3.63
N GLU A 14 -1.02 -6.53 4.03
CA GLU A 14 -0.96 -7.98 3.93
C GLU A 14 -2.04 -8.65 4.76
N GLN A 15 -2.20 -8.22 6.02
CA GLN A 15 -3.24 -8.75 6.89
C GLN A 15 -4.64 -8.41 6.36
N TYR A 16 -4.87 -7.17 5.94
CA TYR A 16 -6.17 -6.78 5.39
C TYR A 16 -6.51 -7.55 4.10
N ALA A 17 -5.53 -7.83 3.25
CA ALA A 17 -5.71 -8.64 2.04
C ALA A 17 -6.07 -10.10 2.36
N GLU A 18 -5.58 -10.64 3.47
CA GLU A 18 -5.83 -12.03 3.88
C GLU A 18 -7.23 -12.23 4.48
N ILE A 19 -7.66 -11.33 5.37
CA ILE A 19 -8.88 -11.53 6.17
C ILE A 19 -10.00 -10.52 5.89
N ALA A 20 -9.77 -9.51 5.05
CA ALA A 20 -10.71 -8.43 4.73
C ALA A 20 -11.30 -7.71 5.98
N ALA A 21 -10.54 -7.67 7.08
CA ALA A 21 -10.97 -7.12 8.35
C ALA A 21 -9.98 -6.04 8.84
N PRO A 22 -10.48 -4.95 9.46
CA PRO A 22 -9.63 -3.89 10.00
C PRO A 22 -8.54 -4.39 10.95
N VAL A 23 -7.33 -3.86 10.78
CA VAL A 23 -6.15 -4.32 11.51
C VAL A 23 -5.95 -3.52 12.79
N GLY A 24 -5.92 -4.24 13.92
CA GLY A 24 -5.78 -3.65 15.25
C GLY A 24 -4.32 -3.52 15.71
N SER A 25 -4.06 -2.51 16.54
CA SER A 25 -2.72 -2.24 17.08
C SER A 25 -2.17 -3.36 17.97
N VAL A 26 -3.03 -4.19 18.58
CA VAL A 26 -2.63 -5.32 19.43
C VAL A 26 -2.01 -6.44 18.60
N THR A 27 -2.54 -6.72 17.42
CA THR A 27 -2.01 -7.72 16.50
C THR A 27 -0.61 -7.32 16.04
N LEU A 28 -0.47 -6.08 15.58
CA LEU A 28 0.82 -5.55 15.13
C LEU A 28 1.83 -5.42 16.28
N ALA A 29 1.41 -5.08 17.49
CA ALA A 29 2.30 -5.00 18.66
C ALA A 29 3.08 -6.30 18.88
N LYS A 30 2.41 -7.45 18.71
CA LYS A 30 3.04 -8.78 18.81
C LYS A 30 4.04 -9.01 17.66
N LEU A 31 3.69 -8.62 16.44
CA LEU A 31 4.54 -8.78 15.26
C LEU A 31 5.83 -7.94 15.34
N PHE A 32 5.73 -6.72 15.84
CA PHE A 32 6.83 -5.76 15.88
C PHE A 32 7.60 -5.74 17.21
N GLY A 33 7.19 -6.53 18.20
CA GLY A 33 7.84 -6.58 19.52
C GLY A 33 7.79 -5.25 20.29
N VAL A 34 6.74 -4.45 20.08
CA VAL A 34 6.57 -3.13 20.72
C VAL A 34 5.20 -3.00 21.36
N SER A 35 5.00 -1.98 22.20
CA SER A 35 3.72 -1.77 22.87
C SER A 35 2.60 -1.42 21.87
N SER A 36 1.36 -1.77 22.22
CA SER A 36 0.19 -1.38 21.43
C SER A 36 -0.01 0.14 21.37
N ALA A 37 0.46 0.89 22.38
CA ALA A 37 0.45 2.35 22.38
C ALA A 37 1.41 2.90 21.30
N THR A 38 2.62 2.34 21.21
CA THR A 38 3.59 2.70 20.17
C THR A 38 3.01 2.47 18.77
N ILE A 39 2.37 1.32 18.54
CA ILE A 39 1.72 1.05 17.26
C ILE A 39 0.60 2.05 16.97
N ARG A 40 -0.27 2.37 17.95
CA ARG A 40 -1.33 3.38 17.74
C ARG A 40 -0.75 4.73 17.33
N SER A 41 0.35 5.16 17.95
CA SER A 41 1.02 6.42 17.58
C SER A 41 1.58 6.39 16.15
N GLU A 42 2.13 5.27 15.71
CA GLU A 42 2.62 5.13 14.33
C GLU A 42 1.48 5.03 13.31
N MET A 43 0.39 4.32 13.65
CA MET A 43 -0.82 4.27 12.82
C MET A 43 -1.48 5.65 12.69
N ALA A 44 -1.49 6.47 13.76
CA ALA A 44 -2.00 7.84 13.69
C ALA A 44 -1.22 8.68 12.68
N LYS A 45 0.12 8.59 12.66
CA LYS A 45 0.96 9.28 11.67
C LYS A 45 0.69 8.80 10.24
N LEU A 46 0.47 7.49 10.05
CA LEU A 46 0.12 6.91 8.75
C LEU A 46 -1.28 7.35 8.27
N GLU A 47 -2.21 7.56 9.20
CA GLU A 47 -3.54 8.06 8.94
C GLU A 47 -3.54 9.56 8.59
N GLU A 48 -2.76 10.38 9.31
CA GLU A 48 -2.59 11.80 9.00
C GLU A 48 -2.07 12.05 7.58
N VAL A 49 -1.18 11.18 7.09
CA VAL A 49 -0.68 11.25 5.70
C VAL A 49 -1.59 10.54 4.68
N GLY A 50 -2.67 9.91 5.14
CA GLY A 50 -3.71 9.29 4.31
C GLY A 50 -3.34 7.94 3.70
N PHE A 51 -2.43 7.17 4.30
CA PHE A 51 -2.10 5.81 3.81
C PHE A 51 -3.01 4.73 4.41
N ILE A 52 -3.57 4.98 5.58
CA ILE A 52 -4.54 4.12 6.24
C ILE A 52 -5.67 4.97 6.80
N GLU A 53 -6.81 4.37 7.08
CA GLU A 53 -7.96 5.06 7.67
C GLU A 53 -8.72 4.18 8.65
N ALA A 54 -9.47 4.81 9.57
CA ALA A 54 -10.39 4.12 10.44
C ALA A 54 -11.77 4.01 9.77
N PRO A 55 -12.31 2.80 9.50
CA PRO A 55 -13.68 2.68 9.01
C PRO A 55 -14.68 3.12 10.10
N HIS A 56 -14.35 2.86 11.37
CA HIS A 56 -15.06 3.32 12.56
C HIS A 56 -14.07 3.62 13.68
N THR A 57 -14.48 4.42 14.66
CA THR A 57 -13.63 4.89 15.78
C THR A 57 -12.93 3.75 16.55
N SER A 58 -13.52 2.55 16.62
CA SER A 58 -13.00 1.39 17.37
C SER A 58 -12.45 0.25 16.52
N ALA A 59 -12.61 0.28 15.20
CA ALA A 59 -12.42 -0.92 14.37
C ALA A 59 -10.95 -1.28 14.08
N GLY A 60 -10.00 -0.36 14.28
CA GLY A 60 -8.62 -0.54 13.79
C GLY A 60 -8.38 0.32 12.55
N ARG A 61 -7.51 -0.12 11.64
CA ARG A 61 -7.25 0.60 10.38
C ARG A 61 -7.31 -0.30 9.15
N ILE A 62 -7.70 0.28 8.04
CA ILE A 62 -7.68 -0.32 6.70
C ILE A 62 -6.75 0.47 5.79
N PRO A 63 -6.12 -0.15 4.79
CA PRO A 63 -5.32 0.60 3.81
C PRO A 63 -6.21 1.45 2.89
N THR A 64 -5.72 2.62 2.51
CA THR A 64 -6.32 3.44 1.45
C THR A 64 -5.70 3.11 0.09
N ASP A 65 -6.31 3.56 -1.00
CA ASP A 65 -5.72 3.48 -2.35
C ASP A 65 -4.30 4.07 -2.40
N LYS A 66 -4.08 5.17 -1.66
CA LYS A 66 -2.77 5.82 -1.56
C LYS A 66 -1.76 4.91 -0.84
N GLY A 67 -2.18 4.22 0.22
CA GLY A 67 -1.37 3.23 0.93
C GLY A 67 -0.98 2.06 0.05
N TYR A 68 -1.94 1.49 -0.68
CA TYR A 68 -1.69 0.41 -1.64
C TYR A 68 -0.70 0.81 -2.73
N ARG A 69 -0.86 2.00 -3.33
CA ARG A 69 0.07 2.49 -4.34
C ARG A 69 1.50 2.61 -3.82
N LEU A 70 1.67 3.12 -2.60
CA LEU A 70 3.01 3.24 -2.00
C LEU A 70 3.65 1.87 -1.78
N TYR A 71 2.87 0.91 -1.26
CA TYR A 71 3.35 -0.45 -1.00
C TYR A 71 3.76 -1.18 -2.29
N VAL A 72 2.92 -1.13 -3.34
CA VAL A 72 3.22 -1.78 -4.62
C VAL A 72 4.42 -1.14 -5.33
N ASN A 73 4.56 0.19 -5.26
CA ASN A 73 5.74 0.86 -5.81
C ASN A 73 7.03 0.42 -5.10
N GLY A 74 7.00 0.25 -3.77
CA GLY A 74 8.14 -0.27 -3.01
C GLY A 74 8.50 -1.72 -3.35
N ILE A 75 7.50 -2.57 -3.64
CA ILE A 75 7.73 -3.93 -4.16
C ILE A 75 8.34 -3.88 -5.56
N THR A 76 7.86 -2.99 -6.42
CA THR A 76 8.34 -2.84 -7.79
C THR A 76 9.80 -2.38 -7.81
N ASP A 77 10.20 -1.46 -6.94
CA ASP A 77 11.60 -1.03 -6.81
C ASP A 77 12.51 -2.18 -6.32
N ALA A 78 12.01 -3.06 -5.44
CA ALA A 78 12.74 -4.25 -5.00
C ALA A 78 12.81 -5.35 -6.09
N GLN A 79 11.75 -5.51 -6.88
CA GLN A 79 11.63 -6.52 -7.95
C GLN A 79 12.18 -6.03 -9.32
N MET A 80 12.44 -4.74 -9.49
CA MET A 80 13.06 -4.15 -10.69
C MET A 80 14.50 -4.59 -10.91
N THR A 81 15.05 -5.41 -10.02
CA THR A 81 16.28 -6.17 -10.28
C THR A 81 16.06 -7.26 -11.36
N GLU A 82 14.82 -7.63 -11.71
CA GLU A 82 14.53 -8.73 -12.65
C GLU A 82 13.52 -8.41 -13.78
N LEU A 83 12.92 -7.23 -13.85
CA LEU A 83 11.96 -6.89 -14.91
C LEU A 83 12.58 -5.97 -15.97
N PRO A 84 12.50 -6.30 -17.28
CA PRO A 84 13.03 -5.45 -18.32
C PRO A 84 12.27 -4.11 -18.33
N SER A 85 13.05 -3.04 -18.33
CA SER A 85 12.62 -1.65 -18.50
C SER A 85 11.65 -1.52 -19.68
N GLY A 86 10.35 -1.33 -19.42
CA GLY A 86 9.41 -1.11 -20.51
C GLY A 86 7.94 -1.39 -20.20
N ILE A 87 7.39 -0.84 -19.13
CA ILE A 87 5.93 -0.69 -19.03
C ILE A 87 5.57 0.75 -18.70
N ASP A 88 5.79 1.63 -19.67
CA ASP A 88 5.04 2.88 -19.73
C ASP A 88 3.59 2.55 -20.13
N ARG A 89 2.74 2.31 -19.12
CA ARG A 89 1.33 1.95 -19.29
C ARG A 89 0.55 3.06 -20.01
N SER A 90 1.05 4.29 -20.01
CA SER A 90 0.38 5.43 -20.61
C SER A 90 0.53 5.47 -22.13
N ALA A 91 1.67 4.99 -22.67
CA ALA A 91 1.96 5.02 -24.11
C ALA A 91 1.08 4.05 -24.92
N ARG A 92 0.83 2.83 -24.41
CA ARG A 92 0.08 1.80 -25.16
C ARG A 92 -1.39 2.15 -25.40
N ALA A 93 -2.02 2.92 -24.52
CA ALA A 93 -3.43 3.31 -24.68
C ALA A 93 -3.64 4.26 -25.86
N ILE A 94 -2.63 5.09 -26.19
CA ILE A 94 -2.69 6.02 -27.31
C ILE A 94 -2.35 5.32 -28.63
N GLU A 95 -1.32 4.46 -28.65
CA GLU A 95 -0.88 3.76 -29.86
C GLU A 95 -1.92 2.75 -30.39
N ALA A 96 -2.66 2.09 -29.50
CA ALA A 96 -3.68 1.11 -29.90
C ALA A 96 -4.85 1.73 -30.71
N HIS A 97 -5.09 3.04 -30.60
CA HIS A 97 -6.16 3.71 -31.33
C HIS A 97 -5.70 4.26 -32.69
N VAL A 98 -4.45 4.71 -32.80
CA VAL A 98 -3.91 5.38 -34.01
C VAL A 98 -3.74 4.42 -35.19
N ASN A 99 -3.54 3.12 -34.94
CA ASN A 99 -3.30 2.15 -36.02
C ASN A 99 -4.58 1.61 -36.71
N SER A 100 -5.76 2.17 -36.41
CA SER A 100 -7.05 1.72 -36.97
C SER A 100 -7.57 2.54 -38.16
N HIS A 101 -6.86 3.60 -38.58
CA HIS A 101 -7.34 4.56 -39.60
C HIS A 101 -6.38 4.82 -40.77
N VAL A 102 -5.39 3.94 -41.00
CA VAL A 102 -4.56 4.00 -42.21
C VAL A 102 -4.63 2.66 -42.91
N ASP A 103 -5.75 2.38 -43.58
CA ASP A 103 -5.85 1.47 -44.72
C ASP A 103 -7.28 1.51 -45.26
N LYS A 104 -7.56 2.53 -46.08
CA LYS A 104 -8.55 2.51 -47.18
C LYS A 104 -8.39 3.71 -48.10
#